data_AF-A0A976JFX7-F1
#
_entry.id   AF-A0A976JFX7-F1
#
_cell.length_a   1.000
_cell.length_b   1.000
_cell.length_c   1.000
_cell.angle_alpha   90.00
_cell.angle_beta   90.00
_cell.angle_gamma   90.00
#
_symmetry.space_group_name_H-M   'P 1'
#
loop_
_entity.id
_entity.type
_entity.pdbx_description
1 polymer ?
#
loop_
_entity_poly.entity_id
_entity_poly.type
_entity_poly.pdbx_seq_one_letter_code
_entity_poly.pdbx_strand_id
1 'polypeptide(L)' 'QIQHQLRATGEREVTSRMVGELVMEHLRELDEVAYVRFASVYRSFQDLSEFRAELDRLEQNLPESSRD' A
#
# COMPACT_ATOMS: atom_id res chain seq x y z
N GLN A 1 7.68 9.84 -6.98
CA GLN A 1 8.20 9.91 -5.60
C GLN A 1 9.04 8.66 -5.26
N ILE A 2 8.52 7.45 -5.47
CA ILE A 2 9.23 6.18 -5.17
C ILE A 2 10.62 6.07 -5.83
N GLN A 3 10.74 6.28 -7.15
CA GLN A 3 12.04 6.21 -7.83
C GLN A 3 13.07 7.19 -7.27
N HIS A 4 12.63 8.38 -6.85
CA HIS A 4 13.50 9.37 -6.23
C HIS A 4 13.98 8.91 -4.85
N GLN A 5 13.07 8.40 -4.00
CA GLN A 5 13.43 7.82 -2.70
C GLN A 5 14.42 6.65 -2.85
N LEU A 6 14.17 5.74 -3.80
CA LEU A 6 15.07 4.61 -4.08
C LEU A 6 16.45 5.07 -4.56
N ARG A 7 16.54 6.10 -5.40
CA ARG A 7 17.85 6.65 -5.81
C ARG A 7 18.57 7.35 -4.66
N ALA A 8 17.82 7.97 -3.75
CA ALA A 8 18.38 8.69 -2.61
C ALA A 8 19.02 7.74 -1.57
N THR A 9 18.70 6.44 -1.57
CA THR A 9 19.37 5.46 -0.70
C THR A 9 20.83 5.23 -1.10
N GLY A 10 21.20 5.48 -2.37
CA GLY A 10 22.54 5.22 -2.89
C GLY A 10 22.85 3.74 -3.13
N GLU A 11 21.88 2.85 -2.91
CA GLU A 11 22.04 1.41 -3.08
C GLU A 11 22.19 1.05 -4.56
N ARG A 12 23.13 0.16 -4.86
CA ARG A 12 23.35 -0.35 -6.24
C ARG A 12 22.27 -1.34 -6.66
N GLU A 13 21.74 -2.10 -5.70
CA GLU A 13 20.70 -3.10 -5.89
C GLU A 13 19.57 -2.85 -4.90
N VAL A 14 18.33 -3.01 -5.37
CA VAL A 14 17.12 -2.75 -4.58
C VAL A 14 16.30 -4.01 -4.54
N THR A 15 15.89 -4.41 -3.34
CA THR A 15 15.01 -5.57 -3.18
C THR A 15 13.59 -5.24 -3.65
N SER A 16 12.91 -6.20 -4.28
CA SER A 16 11.50 -6.03 -4.67
C SER A 16 10.59 -5.75 -3.48
N ARG A 17 10.94 -6.25 -2.28
CA ARG A 17 10.24 -5.96 -1.02
C ARG A 17 10.26 -4.47 -0.70
N MET A 18 11.43 -3.83 -0.78
CA MET A 18 11.54 -2.39 -0.53
C MET A 18 10.68 -1.57 -1.50
N VAL A 19 10.65 -1.96 -2.79
CA VAL A 19 9.78 -1.31 -3.77
C VAL A 19 8.30 -1.49 -3.41
N GLY A 20 7.89 -2.71 -3.08
CA GLY A 20 6.50 -3.02 -2.73
C GLY A 20 6.03 -2.32 -1.47
N GLU A 21 6.89 -2.18 -0.45
CA GLU A 21 6.61 -1.43 0.77
C GLU A 21 6.40 0.06 0.49
N LEU A 22 7.27 0.69 -0.31
CA LEU A 22 7.08 2.07 -0.72
C LEU A 22 5.80 2.25 -1.55
N VAL A 23 5.51 1.33 -2.48
CA VAL A 23 4.25 1.38 -3.26
C VAL A 23 3.04 1.32 -2.32
N MET A 24 3.04 0.44 -1.33
CA MET A 24 1.95 0.32 -0.35
C MET A 24 1.77 1.61 0.47
N GLU A 25 2.86 2.24 0.89
CA GLU A 25 2.82 3.52 1.62
C GLU A 25 2.21 4.64 0.78
N HIS A 26 2.74 4.86 -0.43
CA HIS A 26 2.26 5.93 -1.32
C HIS A 26 0.82 5.71 -1.78
N LEU A 27 0.43 4.47 -2.10
CA LEU A 27 -0.93 4.17 -2.54
C LEU A 27 -1.95 4.38 -1.42
N ARG A 28 -1.59 4.11 -0.16
CA ARG A 28 -2.52 4.28 0.97
C ARG A 28 -3.00 5.73 1.10
N GLU A 29 -2.14 6.69 0.81
CA GLU A 29 -2.48 8.12 0.86
C GLU A 29 -3.09 8.65 -0.43
N LEU A 30 -2.71 8.06 -1.57
CA LEU A 30 -3.10 8.54 -2.89
C LEU A 30 -4.47 8.03 -3.35
N ASP A 31 -4.73 6.73 -3.19
CA ASP A 31 -5.93 6.05 -3.70
C ASP A 31 -6.14 4.71 -2.98
N GLU A 32 -7.18 4.66 -2.14
CA GLU A 32 -7.51 3.49 -1.32
C GLU A 32 -7.88 2.27 -2.18
N VAL A 33 -8.58 2.46 -3.30
CA VAL A 33 -8.97 1.36 -4.20
C VAL A 33 -7.73 0.75 -4.87
N ALA A 34 -6.80 1.59 -5.31
CA ALA A 34 -5.52 1.15 -5.86
C ALA A 34 -4.66 0.45 -4.81
N TYR A 35 -4.61 0.98 -3.58
CA TYR A 35 -3.94 0.36 -2.44
C TYR A 35 -4.45 -1.08 -2.20
N VAL A 36 -5.77 -1.26 -2.08
CA VAL A 36 -6.37 -2.58 -1.82
C VAL A 36 -6.07 -3.58 -2.95
N ARG A 37 -6.16 -3.11 -4.21
CA ARG A 37 -5.85 -3.94 -5.39
C ARG A 37 -4.39 -4.37 -5.43
N PHE A 38 -3.48 -3.51 -5.02
CA PHE A 38 -2.06 -3.84 -4.94
C PHE A 38 -1.78 -4.78 -3.75
N ALA A 39 -2.34 -4.46 -2.58
CA ALA A 39 -2.19 -5.21 -1.35
C ALA A 39 -2.63 -6.67 -1.50
N SER A 40 -3.72 -6.93 -2.22
CA SER A 40 -4.25 -8.29 -2.40
C SER A 40 -3.26 -9.23 -3.08
N VAL A 41 -2.52 -8.74 -4.08
CA VAL A 41 -1.47 -9.50 -4.74
C VAL A 41 -0.19 -9.50 -3.92
N TYR A 42 0.24 -8.33 -3.45
CA TYR A 42 1.52 -8.16 -2.74
C TYR A 42 1.59 -8.97 -1.44
N ARG A 43 0.49 -9.03 -0.69
CA ARG A 43 0.36 -9.83 0.54
C ARG A 43 -0.21 -11.22 0.29
N SER A 44 -0.48 -11.57 -0.97
CA SER A 44 -0.99 -12.88 -1.38
C SER A 44 -2.24 -13.28 -0.60
N PHE A 45 -3.30 -12.48 -0.71
CA PHE A 45 -4.55 -12.79 -0.04
C PHE A 45 -5.10 -14.14 -0.55
N GLN A 46 -5.46 -15.02 0.38
CA GLN A 46 -5.94 -16.36 0.06
C GLN A 46 -7.46 -16.43 -0.01
N ASP A 47 -8.16 -15.55 0.70
CA ASP A 47 -9.62 -15.57 0.78
C ASP A 47 -10.24 -14.17 0.98
N LEU A 48 -11.58 -14.16 0.94
CA LEU A 48 -12.37 -12.95 1.10
C LEU A 48 -12.28 -12.36 2.51
N SER A 49 -11.96 -13.16 3.53
CA SER A 49 -11.85 -12.69 4.91
C SER A 49 -10.61 -11.83 5.11
N GLU A 50 -9.48 -12.19 4.49
CA GLU A 50 -8.26 -11.37 4.49
C GLU A 50 -8.48 -10.04 3.77
N PHE A 51 -9.21 -10.07 2.65
CA PHE A 51 -9.60 -8.87 1.93
C PHE A 51 -10.48 -7.96 2.79
N ARG A 52 -11.49 -8.53 3.47
CA ARG A 52 -12.39 -7.76 4.34
C ARG A 52 -11.66 -7.15 5.53
N ALA A 53 -10.77 -7.92 6.16
CA ALA A 53 -9.92 -7.41 7.23
C ALA A 53 -9.03 -6.25 6.77
N GLU A 54 -8.58 -6.24 5.51
CA GLU A 54 -7.85 -5.09 4.96
C GLU A 54 -8.75 -3.87 4.73
N LEU A 55 -9.98 -4.05 4.23
CA LEU A 55 -10.95 -2.98 4.08
C LEU A 55 -11.33 -2.36 5.44
N ASP A 56 -11.62 -3.19 6.43
CA ASP A 56 -11.97 -2.72 7.78
C ASP A 56 -10.81 -1.89 8.40
N ARG A 57 -9.56 -2.27 8.11
CA ARG A 57 -8.38 -1.50 8.53
C ARG A 57 -8.27 -0.16 7.80
N LEU A 58 -8.64 -0.08 6.54
CA LEU A 58 -8.66 1.19 5.81
C LEU A 58 -9.74 2.11 6.36
N GLU A 59 -10.96 1.62 6.56
CA GLU A 59 -12.09 2.39 7.11
C GLU A 59 -11.79 3.04 8.48
N GLN A 60 -10.97 2.38 9.30
CA GLN A 60 -10.51 2.90 10.59
C GLN A 60 -9.46 4.02 10.47
N ASN A 61 -8.73 4.07 9.36
CA ASN A 61 -7.71 5.08 9.09
C ASN A 61 -8.24 6.26 8.25
N LEU A 62 -9.50 6.22 7.80
CA LEU A 62 -10.11 7.35 7.11
C LEU A 62 -10.29 8.53 8.08
N PRO A 63 -9.73 9.72 7.77
CA PRO A 63 -10.03 10.93 8.53
C PRO A 63 -11.52 11.26 8.41
N GLU A 64 -12.14 11.70 9.51
CA GLU A 64 -13.59 12.00 9.60
C GLU A 64 -14.08 12.95 8.50
N SER A 65 -13.21 13.79 7.95
CA SER A 65 -13.51 14.74 6.87
C SER A 65 -13.83 14.11 5.51
N SER A 66 -13.60 12.81 5.33
CA SER A 66 -13.81 12.08 4.07
C SER A 66 -15.05 11.18 4.09
N ARG A 67 -15.85 11.22 5.16
CA ARG A 67 -17.05 10.36 5.34
C ARG A 67 -18.37 11.00 4.87
N ASP A 68 -18.32 12.17 4.22
CA ASP A 68 -19.47 12.90 3.68
C ASP A 68 -19.78 12.55 2.21
#